data_AF-F4T241-F1
#
_entry.id   AF-F4T241-F1
#
_cell.length_a   1.000
_cell.length_b   1.000
_cell.length_c   1.000
_cell.angle_alpha   90.00
_cell.angle_beta   90.00
_cell.angle_gamma   90.00
#
_symmetry.space_group_name_H-M   'P 1'
#
loop_
_entity.id
_entity.type
_entity.pdbx_description
1 polymer ?
#
loop_
_entity_poly.entity_id
_entity_poly.type
_entity_poly.pdbx_seq_one_letter_code
_entity_poly.pdbx_strand_id
1 'polypeptide(L)' 'MAVSKKQSLIDQANEYINGKQWPGKAALGRLKDEELERYSIWLDYLDTLYAVDISTAPEIIWPTSPEKL' A
#
# COMPACT_ATOMS: atom_id res chain seq x y z
N MET A 1 18.46 2.47 5.78
CA MET A 1 18.52 3.45 4.68
C MET A 1 17.10 3.74 4.18
N ALA A 2 16.87 4.87 3.50
CA ALA A 2 15.55 5.22 2.94
C ALA A 2 14.97 4.12 2.03
N VAL A 3 15.83 3.46 1.22
CA VAL A 3 15.49 2.28 0.41
C VAL A 3 14.84 1.18 1.25
N SER A 4 15.49 0.77 2.34
CA SER A 4 14.99 -0.30 3.22
C SER A 4 13.66 0.07 3.87
N LYS A 5 13.46 1.35 4.22
CA LYS A 5 12.20 1.82 4.80
C LYS A 5 11.07 1.78 3.76
N LYS A 6 11.32 2.28 2.54
CA LYS A 6 10.35 2.22 1.43
C LYS A 6 9.94 0.78 1.15
N GLN A 7 10.91 -0.11 1.02
CA GLN A 7 10.64 -1.54 0.77
C GLN A 7 9.82 -2.15 1.91
N SER A 8 10.19 -1.91 3.17
CA SER A 8 9.44 -2.41 4.32
C SER A 8 7.98 -1.92 4.37
N LEU A 9 7.70 -0.67 3.96
CA LEU A 9 6.33 -0.14 3.90
C LEU A 9 5.51 -0.78 2.77
N ILE A 10 6.15 -0.99 1.60
CA ILE A 10 5.54 -1.70 0.46
C ILE A 10 5.23 -3.15 0.83
N ASP A 11 6.16 -3.84 1.50
CA ASP A 11 5.99 -5.23 1.91
C ASP A 11 4.82 -5.37 2.90
N GLN A 12 4.73 -4.48 3.89
CA GLN A 12 3.61 -4.44 4.85
C GLN A 12 2.25 -4.24 4.15
N ALA A 13 2.19 -3.31 3.19
CA ALA A 13 0.96 -3.07 2.43
C ALA A 13 0.56 -4.29 1.60
N ASN A 14 1.53 -4.91 0.93
CA ASN A 14 1.29 -6.12 0.15
C ASN A 14 0.89 -7.31 1.03
N GLU A 15 1.51 -7.49 2.20
CA GLU A 15 1.12 -8.52 3.17
C GLU A 15 -0.33 -8.34 3.60
N TYR A 16 -0.73 -7.11 3.93
CA TYR A 16 -2.11 -6.80 4.28
C TYR A 16 -3.10 -7.12 3.14
N ILE A 17 -2.84 -6.58 1.94
CA ILE A 17 -3.67 -6.79 0.74
C ILE A 17 -3.81 -8.30 0.44
N ASN A 18 -2.70 -9.02 0.46
CA ASN A 18 -2.66 -10.45 0.15
C ASN A 18 -3.35 -11.29 1.22
N GLY A 19 -3.21 -10.93 2.51
CA GLY A 19 -3.91 -11.56 3.62
C GLY A 19 -5.44 -11.45 3.51
N LYS A 20 -5.96 -10.40 2.85
CA LYS A 20 -7.40 -10.25 2.53
C LYS A 20 -7.83 -10.98 1.26
N GLN A 21 -6.89 -11.54 0.51
CA GLN A 21 -7.09 -12.17 -0.80
C GLN A 21 -7.71 -11.22 -1.84
N TRP A 22 -7.56 -9.91 -1.65
CA TRP A 22 -8.18 -8.92 -2.54
C TRP A 22 -7.74 -9.02 -4.00
N PRO A 23 -6.46 -9.24 -4.34
CA PRO A 23 -6.06 -9.37 -5.75
C PRO A 23 -6.79 -10.52 -6.46
N GLY A 24 -6.91 -11.68 -5.79
CA GLY A 24 -7.63 -12.84 -6.31
C GLY A 24 -9.14 -12.61 -6.40
N LYS A 25 -9.73 -11.97 -5.39
CA LYS A 25 -11.16 -11.60 -5.42
C LYS A 25 -11.44 -10.59 -6.53
N ALA A 26 -10.58 -9.60 -6.74
CA ALA A 26 -10.70 -8.59 -7.79
C ALA A 26 -10.69 -9.24 -9.18
N ALA A 27 -9.70 -10.10 -9.44
CA ALA A 27 -9.57 -10.82 -10.71
C ALA A 27 -10.80 -11.69 -11.03
N LEU A 28 -11.49 -12.18 -10.01
CA LEU A 28 -12.70 -13.00 -10.14
C LEU A 28 -14.01 -12.22 -10.03
N GLY A 29 -13.96 -10.89 -9.84
CA GLY A 29 -15.16 -10.05 -9.64
C GLY A 29 -15.94 -10.37 -8.35
N ARG A 30 -15.24 -10.78 -7.28
CA ARG A 30 -15.82 -11.25 -6.00
C ARG A 30 -15.62 -10.29 -4.83
N LEU A 31 -15.07 -9.10 -5.07
CA LEU A 31 -14.97 -8.07 -4.03
C LEU A 31 -16.36 -7.55 -3.67
N LYS A 32 -16.64 -7.42 -2.37
CA LYS A 32 -17.77 -6.62 -1.88
C LYS A 32 -17.44 -5.14 -1.97
N ASP A 33 -18.46 -4.27 -1.95
CA ASP A 33 -18.27 -2.82 -2.05
C ASP A 33 -17.30 -2.26 -0.99
N GLU A 34 -17.46 -2.67 0.29
CA GLU A 34 -16.54 -2.30 1.37
C GLU A 34 -15.11 -2.83 1.17
N GLU A 35 -14.97 -4.01 0.56
CA GLU A 35 -13.65 -4.58 0.25
C GLU A 35 -12.99 -3.83 -0.90
N LEU A 36 -13.77 -3.45 -1.91
CA LEU A 36 -13.31 -2.66 -3.06
C LEU A 36 -12.84 -1.28 -2.61
N GLU A 37 -13.62 -0.57 -1.80
CA GLU A 37 -13.23 0.74 -1.27
C GLU A 37 -11.91 0.66 -0.51
N ARG A 38 -11.80 -0.29 0.42
CA ARG A 38 -10.56 -0.46 1.19
C ARG A 38 -9.40 -0.91 0.32
N TYR A 39 -9.64 -1.78 -0.66
CA TYR A 39 -8.59 -2.22 -1.58
C TYR A 39 -8.07 -1.05 -2.41
N SER A 40 -8.95 -0.19 -2.95
CA SER A 40 -8.57 1.03 -3.67
C SER A 40 -7.69 1.95 -2.82
N ILE A 41 -8.06 2.22 -1.57
CA ILE A 41 -7.26 3.06 -0.65
C ILE A 41 -5.85 2.48 -0.43
N TRP A 42 -5.75 1.15 -0.31
CA TRP A 42 -4.46 0.48 -0.15
C TRP A 42 -3.61 0.50 -1.42
N LEU A 43 -4.23 0.43 -2.60
CA LEU A 43 -3.53 0.61 -3.88
C LEU A 43 -3.03 2.06 -4.04
N ASP A 44 -3.85 3.06 -3.69
CA ASP A 44 -3.44 4.48 -3.71
C ASP A 44 -2.24 4.74 -2.77
N TYR A 45 -2.22 4.07 -1.61
CA TYR A 45 -1.10 4.11 -0.69
C TYR A 45 0.17 3.48 -1.27
N LEU A 46 0.06 2.32 -1.95
CA LEU A 46 1.18 1.70 -2.65
C LEU A 46 1.73 2.61 -3.75
N ASP A 47 0.86 3.21 -4.56
CA ASP A 47 1.26 4.16 -5.62
C ASP A 47 2.00 5.36 -5.03
N THR A 48 1.49 5.90 -3.91
CA THR A 48 2.16 6.99 -3.19
C THR A 48 3.54 6.57 -2.69
N LEU A 49 3.67 5.37 -2.10
CA LEU A 49 4.96 4.82 -1.67
C LEU A 49 5.94 4.67 -2.84
N TYR A 50 5.49 4.13 -3.98
CA TYR A 50 6.31 3.99 -5.18
C TYR A 50 6.74 5.35 -5.74
N ALA A 51 5.91 6.38 -5.62
CA ALA A 51 6.22 7.75 -6.04
C ALA A 51 7.17 8.50 -5.11
N VAL A 52 7.39 8.04 -3.85
CA VAL A 52 8.33 8.71 -2.94
C VAL A 52 9.74 8.75 -3.54
N ASP A 53 10.25 9.95 -3.78
CA ASP A 53 11.65 10.18 -4.15
C ASP A 53 12.53 10.04 -2.89
N ILE A 54 13.37 9.00 -2.88
CA ILE A 54 14.26 8.68 -1.77
C ILE A 54 15.66 9.27 -1.92
N SER A 55 15.94 9.95 -3.05
CA SER A 55 17.23 10.61 -3.31
C SER A 55 17.43 11.86 -2.46
N THR A 56 16.33 12.42 -1.93
CA THR A 56 16.27 13.63 -1.09
C THR A 56 16.52 13.37 0.40
N ALA A 57 16.97 12.15 0.76
CA ALA A 57 17.31 11.80 2.13
C ALA A 57 18.28 12.83 2.78
N PRO A 58 18.12 13.16 4.08
CA PRO A 58 17.38 12.42 5.09
C PRO A 58 15.91 12.84 5.31
N GLU A 59 15.46 13.95 4.74
CA GLU A 59 14.16 14.56 5.03
C GLU A 59 13.06 14.02 4.08
N ILE A 60 12.64 12.78 4.32
CA ILE A 60 11.60 12.11 3.53
C ILE A 60 10.29 12.09 4.32
N ILE A 61 9.23 12.63 3.72
CA ILE A 61 7.86 12.53 4.23
C ILE A 61 7.29 11.19 3.76
N TRP A 62 7.09 10.26 4.70
CA TRP A 62 6.46 8.98 4.41
C TRP A 62 4.94 9.11 4.45
N PRO A 63 4.20 8.54 3.48
CA PRO A 63 2.76 8.49 3.54
C PRO A 63 2.29 7.67 4.75
N THR A 64 1.10 8.00 5.25
CA THR A 64 0.50 7.31 6.40
C THR A 64 -0.26 6.08 5.92
N SER A 65 -0.06 4.94 6.58
CA SER A 65 -0.76 3.70 6.26
C SER A 65 -2.28 3.84 6.47
N PRO A 66 -3.13 3.33 5.57
CA PRO A 66 -4.59 3.34 5.71
C PRO A 66 -5.12 2.68 6.97
N GLU A 67 -4.37 1.75 7.58
CA GLU A 67 -4.75 1.13 8.86
C GLU A 67 -4.75 2.08 10.06
N LYS A 68 -4.08 3.23 9.93
CA LYS A 68 -3.93 4.22 10.99
C LYS A 68 -4.85 5.43 10.80
N LEU A 69 -5.73 5.38 9.80
CA LEU A 69 -6.78 6.36 9.52
C LEU A 69 -8.11 5.83 10.05
#